data_AF-A0A7C8EYI2-F1
#
_entry.id   AF-A0A7C8EYI2-F1
#
_cell.length_a   1.000
_cell.length_b   1.000
_cell.length_c   1.000
_cell.angle_alpha   90.00
_cell.angle_beta   90.00
_cell.angle_gamma   90.00
#
_symmetry.space_group_name_H-M   'P 1'
#
loop_
_entity.id
_entity.type
_entity.pdbx_description
1 polymer ?
#
loop_
_entity_poly.entity_id
_entity_poly.type
_entity_poly.pdbx_seq_one_letter_code
_entity_poly.pdbx_strand_id
1 'polypeptide(L)'
;MTNVSPDILAHSIFALNILLVLVDASVGYHLAPRLLRQPDAEEPELRETAIRTVRRMLTVMVSLYMFFNCLGYFNGNRELLLVVTALVACDLGGQLFLGRRSRQGGGQE
;
A
#
# COMPACT_ATOMS: atom_id res chain seq x y z
N MET A 1 15.98 -29.34 9.05
CA MET A 1 14.68 -28.79 8.57
C MET A 1 13.95 -28.26 9.78
N THR A 2 13.95 -26.95 9.97
CA THR A 2 13.34 -26.30 11.14
C THR A 2 11.82 -26.46 11.05
N ASN A 3 11.25 -27.24 11.95
CA ASN A 3 9.81 -27.34 12.15
C ASN A 3 9.37 -26.01 12.78
N VAL A 4 9.10 -25.01 11.94
CA VAL A 4 8.55 -23.73 12.41
C VAL A 4 7.15 -24.03 12.91
N SER A 5 6.94 -23.92 14.22
CA SER A 5 5.60 -24.11 14.79
C SER A 5 4.63 -23.21 14.04
N PRO A 6 3.50 -23.75 13.61
CA PRO A 6 2.65 -23.08 12.64
C PRO A 6 2.00 -21.80 13.22
N ASP A 7 2.06 -21.63 14.55
CA ASP A 7 1.73 -20.42 15.27
C ASP A 7 2.79 -19.33 15.08
N ILE A 8 4.08 -19.66 15.16
CA ILE A 8 5.19 -18.71 14.95
C ILE A 8 5.12 -18.14 13.53
N LEU A 9 4.78 -18.98 12.55
CA LEU A 9 4.60 -18.55 11.17
C LEU A 9 3.46 -17.54 11.05
N ALA A 10 2.30 -17.82 11.66
CA ALA A 10 1.15 -16.90 11.63
C ALA A 10 1.45 -15.56 12.32
N HIS A 11 2.14 -15.57 13.47
CA HIS A 11 2.57 -14.35 14.16
C HIS A 11 3.53 -13.53 13.30
N SER A 12 4.46 -14.22 12.63
CA SER A 12 5.45 -13.58 11.76
C SER A 12 4.79 -12.94 10.54
N ILE A 13 3.83 -13.64 9.90
CA ILE A 13 3.07 -13.11 8.76
C ILE A 13 2.20 -11.92 9.21
N PHE A 14 1.53 -12.02 10.36
CA PHE A 14 0.73 -10.93 10.91
C PHE A 14 1.57 -9.67 11.14
N ALA A 15 2.75 -9.80 11.79
CA ALA A 15 3.67 -8.70 12.01
C ALA A 15 4.25 -8.13 10.70
N LEU A 16 4.57 -9.01 9.74
CA LEU A 16 5.03 -8.61 8.41
C LEU A 16 3.96 -7.82 7.67
N ASN A 17 2.70 -8.26 7.71
CA ASN A 17 1.59 -7.55 7.09
C ASN A 17 1.41 -6.15 7.70
N ILE A 18 1.57 -6.00 9.02
CA ILE A 18 1.56 -4.67 9.65
C ILE A 18 2.66 -3.78 9.06
N LEU A 19 3.89 -4.30 9.00
CA LEU A 19 5.03 -3.56 8.44
C LEU A 19 4.79 -3.19 6.97
N LEU A 20 4.29 -4.13 6.15
CA LEU A 20 3.98 -3.91 4.74
C LEU A 20 2.93 -2.82 4.56
N VAL A 21 1.85 -2.83 5.35
CA VAL A 21 0.80 -1.79 5.30
C VAL A 21 1.37 -0.42 5.67
N LEU A 22 2.26 -0.33 6.65
CA LEU A 22 2.91 0.94 7.01
C LEU A 22 3.83 1.45 5.89
N VAL A 23 4.58 0.56 5.25
CA VAL A 23 5.43 0.91 4.11
C VAL A 23 4.57 1.39 2.95
N ASP A 24 3.51 0.67 2.62
CA ASP A 24 2.56 1.01 1.56
C ASP A 24 1.91 2.38 1.80
N ALA A 25 1.38 2.62 3.01
CA ALA A 25 0.82 3.91 3.40
C ALA A 25 1.85 5.05 3.26
N SER A 26 3.10 4.81 3.65
CA SER A 26 4.17 5.80 3.54
C SER A 26 4.50 6.11 2.08
N VAL A 27 4.64 5.07 1.25
CA VAL A 27 4.93 5.18 -0.19
C VAL A 27 3.79 5.91 -0.90
N GLY A 28 2.53 5.49 -0.71
CA GLY A 28 1.36 6.09 -1.33
C GLY A 28 1.18 7.57 -0.96
N TYR A 29 1.42 7.92 0.31
CA TYR A 29 1.34 9.30 0.78
C TYR A 29 2.38 10.21 0.10
N HIS A 30 3.59 9.71 -0.15
CA HIS A 30 4.66 10.46 -0.82
C HIS A 30 4.54 10.47 -2.35
N LEU A 31 3.95 9.45 -2.97
CA LEU A 31 3.74 9.41 -4.42
C LEU A 31 2.57 10.27 -4.90
N ALA A 32 1.49 10.37 -4.12
CA ALA A 32 0.30 11.15 -4.47
C ALA A 32 0.61 12.58 -4.98
N PRO A 33 1.44 13.40 -4.29
CA PRO A 33 1.78 14.74 -4.78
C PRO A 33 2.77 14.73 -5.96
N ARG A 34 3.52 13.65 -6.19
CA ARG A 34 4.48 13.55 -7.31
C ARG A 34 3.80 13.20 -8.63
N LEU A 35 2.83 12.29 -8.60
CA LEU A 35 2.07 11.90 -9.79
C LEU A 35 1.18 13.04 -10.32
N LEU A 36 0.72 13.91 -9.42
CA LEU A 36 -0.12 15.06 -9.75
C LEU A 36 0.68 16.34 -10.02
N ARG A 37 2.01 16.28 -9.97
CA ARG A 37 2.93 17.37 -10.31
C ARG A 37 3.17 17.40 -11.82
N GLN A 38 2.09 17.51 -12.60
CA GLN A 38 2.22 17.84 -14.02
C GLN A 38 2.38 19.36 -14.16
N PRO A 39 3.35 19.84 -14.96
CA PRO A 39 3.62 21.27 -15.12
C PRO A 39 2.47 22.05 -15.77
N ASP A 40 1.59 21.39 -16.54
CA ASP A 40 0.50 22.03 -17.31
C ASP A 40 -0.89 21.91 -16.68
N ALA A 41 -1.01 21.51 -15.41
CA ALA A 41 -2.33 21.43 -14.76
C ALA A 41 -2.82 22.86 -14.42
N GLU A 42 -3.54 23.48 -15.36
CA GLU A 42 -4.12 24.84 -15.27
C GLU A 42 -5.06 25.05 -14.06
N GLU A 43 -5.51 23.98 -13.39
CA GLU A 43 -6.45 24.06 -12.27
C GLU A 43 -5.85 23.56 -10.94
N PRO A 44 -5.28 24.46 -10.12
CA PRO A 44 -4.70 24.11 -8.82
C PRO A 44 -5.74 23.50 -7.85
N GLU A 45 -7.01 23.91 -7.92
CA GLU A 45 -8.08 23.38 -7.07
C GLU A 45 -8.40 21.91 -7.37
N LEU A 46 -8.39 21.52 -8.64
CA LEU A 46 -8.65 20.14 -9.07
C LEU A 46 -7.51 19.21 -8.58
N ARG A 47 -6.26 19.71 -8.62
CA ARG A 47 -5.08 19.00 -8.10
C ARG A 47 -5.14 18.77 -6.60
N GLU A 48 -5.49 19.79 -5.82
CA GLU A 48 -5.62 19.65 -4.37
C GLU A 48 -6.74 18.68 -3.97
N THR A 49 -7.87 18.74 -4.68
CA THR A 49 -9.00 17.82 -4.50
C THR A 49 -8.60 16.37 -4.82
N ALA A 50 -7.83 16.16 -5.90
CA ALA A 50 -7.29 14.86 -6.27
C ALA A 50 -6.33 14.32 -5.20
N ILE A 51 -5.38 15.14 -4.70
CA ILE A 51 -4.46 14.73 -3.62
C ILE A 51 -5.24 14.33 -2.35
N ARG A 52 -6.24 15.12 -1.96
CA ARG A 52 -7.07 14.83 -0.78
C ARG A 52 -7.85 13.54 -0.95
N THR A 53 -8.39 13.29 -2.14
CA THR A 53 -9.14 12.08 -2.47
C THR A 53 -8.24 10.84 -2.42
N VAL A 54 -7.04 10.91 -3.03
CA VAL A 54 -6.05 9.81 -2.99
C VAL A 54 -5.66 9.50 -1.55
N ARG A 55 -5.39 10.52 -0.72
CA ARG A 55 -5.07 10.30 0.70
C ARG A 55 -6.20 9.63 1.46
N ARG A 56 -7.46 10.05 1.23
CA ARG A 56 -8.62 9.44 1.86
C ARG A 56 -8.80 7.98 1.44
N MET A 57 -8.64 7.68 0.16
CA MET A 57 -8.64 6.32 -0.38
C MET A 57 -7.56 5.46 0.28
N LEU A 58 -6.33 5.96 0.38
CA LEU A 58 -5.22 5.28 1.04
C LEU A 58 -5.55 4.95 2.50
N THR A 59 -6.11 5.90 3.25
CA THR A 59 -6.54 5.66 4.64
C THR A 59 -7.59 4.56 4.76
N VAL A 60 -8.57 4.53 3.83
CA VAL A 60 -9.59 3.47 3.80
C VAL A 60 -8.95 2.12 3.49
N MET A 61 -8.04 2.03 2.51
CA MET A 61 -7.35 0.79 2.15
C MET A 61 -6.50 0.25 3.31
N VAL A 62 -5.71 1.11 3.96
CA VAL A 62 -4.95 0.77 5.16
C VAL A 62 -5.85 0.20 6.26
N SER A 63 -7.01 0.83 6.48
CA SER A 63 -7.98 0.38 7.48
C SER A 63 -8.54 -1.01 7.15
N LEU A 64 -8.87 -1.25 5.89
CA LEU A 64 -9.35 -2.56 5.42
C LEU A 64 -8.28 -3.63 5.54
N TYR A 65 -7.04 -3.36 5.13
CA TYR A 65 -5.94 -4.31 5.26
C TYR A 65 -5.67 -4.66 6.72
N MET A 66 -5.65 -3.68 7.62
CA MET A 66 -5.49 -3.95 9.06
C MET A 66 -6.67 -4.73 9.62
N PHE A 67 -7.90 -4.41 9.23
CA PHE A 67 -9.08 -5.14 9.65
C PHE A 67 -9.00 -6.62 9.23
N PHE A 68 -8.72 -6.90 7.96
CA PHE A 68 -8.59 -8.27 7.47
C PHE A 68 -7.37 -8.99 8.04
N ASN A 69 -6.25 -8.29 8.29
CA ASN A 69 -5.08 -8.86 8.94
C ASN A 69 -5.42 -9.31 10.38
N CYS A 70 -6.09 -8.45 11.14
CA CYS A 70 -6.58 -8.78 12.48
C CYS A 70 -7.60 -9.92 12.45
N LEU A 71 -8.56 -9.88 11.52
CA LEU A 71 -9.56 -10.93 11.37
C LEU A 71 -8.90 -12.28 11.04
N GLY A 72 -7.93 -12.30 10.12
CA GLY A 72 -7.20 -13.51 9.76
C GLY A 72 -6.41 -14.08 10.93
N TYR A 73 -5.72 -13.22 11.68
CA TYR A 73 -4.93 -13.64 12.82
C TYR A 73 -5.78 -14.17 13.99
N PHE A 74 -6.76 -13.39 14.45
CA PHE A 74 -7.58 -13.78 15.61
C PHE A 74 -8.55 -14.94 15.32
N ASN A 75 -8.94 -15.13 14.06
CA ASN A 75 -9.77 -16.27 13.65
C ASN A 75 -8.92 -17.51 13.27
N GLY A 76 -7.58 -17.45 13.40
CA GLY A 76 -6.68 -18.55 13.02
C GLY A 76 -6.67 -18.86 11.51
N ASN A 77 -7.18 -17.96 10.68
CA ASN A 77 -7.30 -18.15 9.24
C ASN A 77 -6.03 -17.66 8.52
N ARG A 78 -5.10 -18.60 8.29
CA ARG A 78 -3.82 -18.34 7.61
C ARG A 78 -3.97 -17.97 6.15
N GLU A 79 -5.00 -18.49 5.47
CA GLU A 79 -5.25 -18.15 4.07
C GLU A 79 -5.61 -16.67 3.94
N LEU A 80 -6.42 -16.15 4.86
CA LEU A 80 -6.76 -14.73 4.89
C LEU A 80 -5.52 -13.86 5.14
N LEU A 81 -4.59 -14.29 6.02
CA LEU A 81 -3.32 -13.59 6.22
C LEU A 81 -2.47 -13.52 4.94
N LEU A 82 -2.39 -14.62 4.18
CA LEU A 82 -1.67 -14.67 2.90
C LEU A 82 -2.34 -13.81 1.83
N VAL A 83 -3.67 -13.78 1.79
CA VAL A 83 -4.44 -12.90 0.90
C VAL A 83 -4.13 -11.44 1.21
N VAL A 84 -4.11 -11.05 2.48
CA VAL A 84 -3.73 -9.69 2.89
C VAL A 84 -2.28 -9.38 2.46
N THR A 85 -1.35 -10.31 2.64
CA THR A 85 0.04 -10.14 2.16
C THR A 85 0.08 -9.87 0.66
N ALA A 86 -0.65 -10.67 -0.13
CA ALA A 86 -0.68 -10.53 -1.58
C ALA A 86 -1.29 -9.19 -2.01
N LEU A 87 -2.40 -8.77 -1.39
CA LEU A 87 -3.06 -7.50 -1.68
C LEU A 87 -2.14 -6.31 -1.42
N VAL A 88 -1.50 -6.26 -0.25
CA VAL A 88 -0.59 -5.16 0.12
C VAL A 88 0.65 -5.17 -0.77
N ALA A 89 1.20 -6.35 -1.11
CA ALA A 89 2.33 -6.45 -2.02
C ALA A 89 1.98 -5.99 -3.44
N CYS A 90 0.78 -6.31 -3.93
CA CYS A 90 0.28 -5.81 -5.21
C CYS A 90 0.11 -4.29 -5.21
N ASP A 91 -0.46 -3.71 -4.14
CA ASP A 91 -0.65 -2.27 -4.04
C ASP A 91 0.70 -1.54 -4.04
N LEU A 92 1.63 -1.98 -3.18
CA LEU A 92 2.99 -1.44 -3.11
C LEU A 92 3.72 -1.59 -4.46
N GLY A 93 3.60 -2.75 -5.11
CA GLY A 93 4.17 -3.01 -6.43
C GLY A 93 3.61 -2.06 -7.49
N GLY A 94 2.30 -1.83 -7.49
CA GLY A 94 1.62 -0.89 -8.38
C GLY A 94 2.08 0.55 -8.15
N GLN A 95 2.10 0.99 -6.89
CA GLN A 95 2.59 2.32 -6.51
C GLN A 95 4.05 2.52 -6.95
N LEU A 96 4.94 1.55 -6.70
CA LEU A 96 6.34 1.61 -7.13
C LEU A 96 6.50 1.63 -8.65
N PHE A 97 5.72 0.84 -9.39
CA PHE A 97 5.73 0.83 -10.85
C PHE A 97 5.32 2.19 -11.42
N LEU A 98 4.23 2.77 -10.92
CA LEU A 98 3.76 4.12 -11.27
C LEU A 98 4.82 5.18 -10.96
N GLY A 99 5.45 5.11 -9.78
CA GLY A 99 6.52 6.02 -9.38
C GLY A 99 7.75 5.95 -10.28
N ARG A 100 8.16 4.75 -10.71
CA ARG A 100 9.28 4.58 -11.66
C ARG A 100 8.94 5.12 -13.04
N ARG A 101 7.73 4.85 -13.55
CA ARG A 101 7.27 5.34 -14.86
C ARG A 101 7.22 6.87 -14.90
N SER A 102 6.66 7.50 -13.86
CA SER A 102 6.58 8.96 -13.75
C SER A 102 7.97 9.62 -13.76
N ARG A 103 8.98 8.97 -13.18
CA ARG A 103 10.36 9.47 -13.17
C ARG A 103 11.11 9.29 -14.49
N GLN A 104 10.77 8.28 -15.31
CA GLN A 104 11.39 8.07 -16.62
C GLN A 104 10.74 8.93 -17.73
N GLY A 105 9.46 9.30 -17.59
CA GLY A 105 8.77 10.15 -18.54
C GLY A 105 9.13 11.64 -18.50
N GLY A 106 9.85 12.11 -17.47
CA GLY A 106 10.28 13.51 -17.33
C GLY A 106 11.72 13.79 -17.76
N GLY A 107 12.31 12.91 -18.57
CA GLY A 107 13.70 13.02 -19.08
C GLY A 107 13.80 13.21 -20.60
N GLN A 108 12.69 13.50 -21.27
CA GLN A 108 12.67 13.94 -22.66
C GLN A 108 11.74 15.15 -22.73
N GLU A 109 12.30 16.32 -22.48
CA GLU A 109 11.97 17.61 -23.09
C GLU A 109 13.06 18.62 -22.69
#